data_AF-A0A4Q4CVG2-F1
#
_entry.id   AF-A0A4Q4CVG2-F1
#
_cell.length_a   1.000
_cell.length_b   1.000
_cell.length_c   1.000
_cell.angle_alpha   90.00
_cell.angle_beta   90.00
_cell.angle_gamma   90.00
#
_symmetry.space_group_name_H-M   'P 1'
#
loop_
_entity.id
_entity.type
_entity.pdbx_description
1 polymer ?
#
loop_
_entity_poly.entity_id
_entity_poly.type
_entity_poly.pdbx_seq_one_letter_code
_entity_poly.pdbx_strand_id
1 'polypeptide(L)'
;DASLGLGRVQYFWLDVPTANGYEDLGSESEADDLSDDWGVPNDGIDMFLVANISDDFVGISPVPGDCTKGGKSDGLVGGEVGRAAEAFSRTAAHELGHFLDLSHNHGDDCPTATSARENLMAQTRCSVSVRSSVLLTSGQGSTVRGRCQTRAGQ
;
A
#
# COMPACT_ATOMS: atom_id res chain seq x y z
N ASP A 1 -15.33 20.29 0.61
CA ASP A 1 -14.53 19.19 1.19
C ASP A 1 -15.31 17.89 1.14
N ALA A 2 -15.06 17.06 0.13
CA ALA A 2 -15.58 15.70 0.13
C ALA A 2 -14.56 14.80 0.86
N SER A 3 -14.95 14.28 2.02
CA SER A 3 -14.21 13.24 2.75
C SER A 3 -14.16 11.96 1.92
N LEU A 4 -12.99 11.34 1.79
CA LEU A 4 -12.88 10.00 1.22
C LEU A 4 -13.45 9.00 2.23
N GLY A 5 -14.42 8.20 1.82
CA GLY A 5 -14.97 7.11 2.63
C GLY A 5 -14.38 5.77 2.20
N LEU A 6 -14.30 4.82 3.12
CA LEU A 6 -14.06 3.43 2.77
C LEU A 6 -15.38 2.82 2.29
N GLY A 7 -15.34 2.14 1.14
CA GLY A 7 -16.46 1.34 0.64
C GLY A 7 -16.58 0.01 1.41
N ARG A 8 -16.98 -1.05 0.70
CA ARG A 8 -17.03 -2.40 1.27
C ARG A 8 -15.62 -2.94 1.48
N VAL A 9 -15.34 -3.45 2.67
CA VAL A 9 -14.13 -4.23 2.97
C VAL A 9 -14.51 -5.70 3.08
N GLN A 10 -13.76 -6.57 2.41
CA GLN A 10 -13.90 -8.02 2.49
C GLN A 10 -12.57 -8.61 2.93
N TYR A 11 -12.63 -9.62 3.80
CA TYR A 11 -11.46 -10.31 4.32
C TYR A 11 -11.48 -11.75 3.82
N PHE A 12 -10.33 -12.20 3.34
CA PHE A 12 -10.09 -13.57 2.89
C PHE A 12 -8.86 -14.09 3.62
N TRP A 13 -8.92 -15.35 4.05
CA TRP A 13 -7.82 -16.00 4.76
C TRP A 13 -7.36 -17.20 3.94
N LEU A 14 -6.08 -17.23 3.61
CA LEU A 14 -5.44 -18.36 2.96
C LEU A 14 -4.66 -19.14 4.02
N ASP A 15 -4.80 -20.47 4.04
CA ASP A 15 -3.91 -21.31 4.82
C ASP A 15 -2.57 -21.50 4.09
N VAL A 16 -1.55 -21.97 4.80
CA VAL A 16 -0.20 -22.14 4.24
C VAL A 16 -0.18 -23.00 2.97
N PRO A 17 -0.87 -24.15 2.89
CA PRO A 17 -0.93 -24.92 1.65
C PRO A 17 -1.54 -24.15 0.48
N THR A 18 -2.54 -23.31 0.73
CA THR A 18 -3.17 -22.48 -0.30
C THR A 18 -2.29 -21.30 -0.68
N ALA A 19 -1.56 -20.70 0.27
CA ALA A 19 -0.64 -19.59 0.02
C ALA A 19 0.52 -19.96 -0.92
N ASN A 20 0.87 -21.25 -1.02
CA ASN A 20 1.79 -21.79 -2.02
C ASN A 20 3.17 -21.09 -2.04
N GLY A 21 3.71 -20.72 -0.87
CA GLY A 21 5.00 -20.06 -0.72
C GLY A 21 4.88 -18.54 -0.53
N TYR A 22 3.74 -17.92 -0.85
CA TYR A 22 3.54 -16.48 -0.66
C TYR A 22 3.36 -16.06 0.82
N GLU A 23 3.41 -17.00 1.76
CA GLU A 23 3.48 -16.66 3.18
C GLU A 23 4.79 -15.95 3.56
N ASP A 24 5.88 -16.16 2.82
CA ASP A 24 7.18 -15.49 2.99
C ASP A 24 7.65 -14.92 1.65
N LEU A 25 7.67 -13.58 1.53
CA LEU A 25 8.15 -12.91 0.32
C LEU A 25 9.64 -12.58 0.45
N GLY A 26 10.46 -13.21 -0.38
CA GLY A 26 11.90 -13.00 -0.50
C GLY A 26 12.31 -12.08 -1.66
N SER A 27 11.35 -11.54 -2.43
CA SER A 27 11.63 -10.52 -3.44
C SER A 27 10.41 -9.67 -3.80
N GLU A 28 10.64 -8.49 -4.37
CA GLU A 28 9.59 -7.67 -4.98
C GLU A 28 8.87 -8.40 -6.13
N SER A 29 9.58 -9.27 -6.87
CA SER A 29 8.97 -10.06 -7.96
C SER A 29 7.97 -11.09 -7.46
N GLU A 30 8.22 -11.71 -6.30
CA GLU A 30 7.25 -12.62 -5.67
C GLU A 30 5.99 -11.86 -5.19
N ALA A 31 6.11 -10.59 -4.82
CA ALA A 31 4.96 -9.74 -4.51
C ALA A 31 4.10 -9.45 -5.75
N ASP A 32 4.73 -9.22 -6.90
CA ASP A 32 4.03 -9.08 -8.19
C ASP A 32 3.32 -10.39 -8.58
N ASP A 33 3.99 -11.52 -8.43
CA ASP A 33 3.43 -12.83 -8.79
C ASP A 33 2.27 -13.21 -7.84
N LEU A 34 2.36 -12.88 -6.53
CA LEU A 34 1.24 -12.96 -5.58
C LEU A 34 0.03 -12.16 -6.08
N SER A 35 0.25 -10.93 -6.54
CA SER A 35 -0.82 -10.09 -7.08
C SER A 35 -1.43 -10.66 -8.37
N ASP A 36 -0.63 -11.28 -9.24
CA ASP A 36 -1.09 -11.89 -10.49
C ASP A 36 -1.92 -13.16 -10.22
N ASP A 37 -1.49 -13.98 -9.25
CA ASP A 37 -2.15 -15.24 -8.90
C ASP A 37 -3.47 -15.05 -8.11
N TRP A 38 -3.52 -14.05 -7.23
CA TRP A 38 -4.62 -13.87 -6.28
C TRP A 38 -5.45 -12.59 -6.50
N GLY A 39 -5.04 -11.74 -7.44
CA GLY A 39 -5.81 -10.57 -7.85
C GLY A 39 -7.19 -10.96 -8.38
N VAL A 40 -8.20 -10.13 -8.09
CA VAL A 40 -9.57 -10.35 -8.58
C VAL A 40 -9.97 -9.29 -9.59
N PRO A 41 -10.52 -9.67 -10.77
CA PRO A 41 -10.86 -8.74 -11.85
C PRO A 41 -12.15 -7.97 -11.51
N ASN A 42 -12.06 -7.03 -10.58
CA ASN A 42 -13.13 -6.15 -10.15
C ASN A 42 -12.61 -4.76 -9.77
N ASP A 43 -13.53 -3.85 -9.44
CA ASP A 43 -13.22 -2.44 -9.12
C ASP A 43 -12.64 -2.21 -7.70
N GLY A 44 -12.40 -3.29 -6.93
CA GLY A 44 -11.82 -3.22 -5.59
C GLY A 44 -10.30 -3.04 -5.60
N ILE A 45 -9.71 -2.71 -4.46
CA ILE A 45 -8.26 -2.73 -4.28
C ILE A 45 -7.91 -4.03 -3.54
N ASP A 46 -7.00 -4.81 -4.11
CA ASP A 46 -6.50 -6.03 -3.47
C ASP A 46 -5.27 -5.67 -2.64
N MET A 47 -5.36 -5.90 -1.32
CA MET A 47 -4.26 -5.70 -0.39
C MET A 47 -3.94 -7.03 0.28
N PHE A 48 -2.73 -7.52 0.03
CA PHE A 48 -2.21 -8.76 0.58
C PHE A 48 -1.46 -8.48 1.87
N LEU A 49 -1.77 -9.27 2.91
CA LEU A 49 -1.05 -9.30 4.18
C LEU A 49 -0.38 -10.66 4.30
N VAL A 50 0.94 -10.68 4.38
CA VAL A 50 1.73 -11.92 4.35
C VAL A 50 2.23 -12.31 5.74
N ALA A 51 2.70 -13.54 5.91
CA ALA A 51 3.19 -13.98 7.22
C ALA A 51 4.55 -13.35 7.54
N ASN A 52 5.42 -13.26 6.53
CA ASN A 52 6.78 -12.74 6.61
C ASN A 52 7.18 -12.04 5.30
N ILE A 53 8.10 -11.08 5.39
CA ILE A 53 8.87 -10.57 4.27
C ILE A 53 10.35 -10.76 4.64
N SER A 54 11.06 -11.64 3.92
CA SER A 54 12.46 -11.97 4.18
C SER A 54 13.45 -11.07 3.41
N ASP A 55 12.95 -10.24 2.49
CA ASP A 55 13.71 -9.22 1.77
C ASP A 55 13.81 -7.89 2.54
N ASP A 56 14.38 -6.84 1.94
CA ASP A 56 14.65 -5.54 2.58
C ASP A 56 13.48 -4.53 2.55
N PHE A 57 12.34 -4.91 1.96
CA PHE A 57 11.12 -4.10 1.97
C PHE A 57 10.17 -4.48 3.13
N VAL A 58 9.21 -3.61 3.41
CA VAL A 58 8.24 -3.81 4.51
C VAL A 58 6.79 -3.90 4.04
N GLY A 59 6.59 -3.54 2.79
CA GLY A 59 5.39 -3.45 1.99
C GLY A 59 5.83 -2.99 0.60
N ILE A 60 5.00 -3.25 -0.40
CA ILE A 60 5.27 -2.84 -1.77
C ILE A 60 3.96 -2.63 -2.52
N SER A 61 3.94 -1.65 -3.40
CA SER A 61 2.82 -1.35 -4.24
C SER A 61 3.29 -0.79 -5.58
N PRO A 62 2.57 -1.07 -6.67
CA PRO A 62 2.71 -0.30 -7.90
C PRO A 62 2.37 1.18 -7.68
N VAL A 63 2.93 2.05 -8.53
CA VAL A 63 2.70 3.50 -8.52
C VAL A 63 2.43 3.99 -9.95
N PRO A 64 1.17 4.19 -10.35
CA PRO A 64 -0.06 3.76 -9.67
C PRO A 64 -0.37 2.28 -9.92
N GLY A 65 -1.32 1.72 -9.15
CA GLY A 65 -1.94 0.44 -9.49
C GLY A 65 -2.75 0.49 -10.80
N ASP A 66 -2.93 -0.64 -11.46
CA ASP A 66 -3.72 -0.69 -12.69
C ASP A 66 -5.21 -0.47 -12.40
N CYS A 67 -5.84 0.34 -13.25
CA CYS A 67 -7.28 0.55 -13.23
C CYS A 67 -8.07 -0.61 -13.84
N THR A 68 -7.45 -1.39 -14.73
CA THR A 68 -8.15 -2.45 -15.46
C THR A 68 -8.03 -3.82 -14.83
N LYS A 69 -7.06 -4.00 -13.93
CA LYS A 69 -6.68 -5.28 -13.35
C LYS A 69 -6.43 -6.36 -14.40
N GLY A 70 -5.47 -6.08 -15.28
CA GLY A 70 -5.15 -6.90 -16.44
C GLY A 70 -3.85 -7.72 -16.33
N GLY A 71 -3.20 -7.76 -15.16
CA GLY A 71 -1.96 -8.52 -14.95
C GLY A 71 -1.08 -7.99 -13.80
N LYS A 72 0.21 -7.75 -14.08
CA LYS A 72 1.13 -7.20 -13.06
C LYS A 72 0.68 -5.79 -12.65
N SER A 73 0.80 -5.44 -11.37
CA SER A 73 0.37 -4.16 -10.75
C SER A 73 -1.12 -4.06 -10.33
N ASP A 74 -1.77 -5.19 -10.06
CA ASP A 74 -3.23 -5.23 -9.78
C ASP A 74 -3.59 -5.16 -8.28
N GLY A 75 -2.61 -5.37 -7.41
CA GLY A 75 -2.72 -5.31 -5.96
C GLY A 75 -1.46 -4.79 -5.31
N LEU A 76 -1.46 -4.75 -3.98
CA LEU A 76 -0.35 -4.29 -3.16
C LEU A 76 -0.12 -5.22 -1.96
N VAL A 77 1.12 -5.27 -1.46
CA VAL A 77 1.45 -5.93 -0.19
C VAL A 77 1.47 -4.89 0.91
N GLY A 78 0.45 -4.90 1.77
CA GLY A 78 0.31 -3.94 2.88
C GLY A 78 1.26 -4.18 4.05
N GLY A 79 1.99 -5.29 4.03
CA GLY A 79 3.02 -5.67 5.00
C GLY A 79 2.78 -7.04 5.62
N GLU A 80 3.66 -7.41 6.55
CA GLU A 80 3.59 -8.69 7.26
C GLU A 80 2.84 -8.60 8.60
N VAL A 81 2.19 -9.71 8.99
CA VAL A 81 1.34 -9.78 10.20
C VAL A 81 2.12 -9.74 11.53
N GLY A 82 3.44 -9.97 11.51
CA GLY A 82 4.30 -9.98 12.70
C GLY A 82 4.69 -8.59 13.21
N ARG A 83 4.41 -7.52 12.45
CA ARG A 83 4.81 -6.15 12.80
C ARG A 83 3.95 -5.56 13.92
N ALA A 84 4.56 -4.64 14.68
CA ALA A 84 3.82 -3.81 15.62
C ALA A 84 2.67 -3.08 14.91
N ALA A 85 1.49 -3.05 15.52
CA ALA A 85 0.26 -2.56 14.88
C ALA A 85 0.39 -1.15 14.27
N GLU A 86 1.13 -0.24 14.90
CA GLU A 86 1.37 1.12 14.38
C GLU A 86 2.24 1.09 13.12
N ALA A 87 3.31 0.28 13.12
CA ALA A 87 4.18 0.13 11.96
C ALA A 87 3.44 -0.54 10.79
N PHE A 88 2.65 -1.59 11.07
CA PHE A 88 1.78 -2.23 10.09
C PHE A 88 0.78 -1.23 9.50
N SER A 89 0.04 -0.51 10.35
CA SER A 89 -1.03 0.40 9.92
C SER A 89 -0.48 1.51 9.02
N ARG A 90 0.70 2.04 9.34
CA ARG A 90 1.35 3.05 8.50
C ARG A 90 1.84 2.46 7.19
N THR A 91 2.47 1.30 7.20
CA THR A 91 2.90 0.63 5.95
C THR A 91 1.69 0.38 5.05
N ALA A 92 0.63 -0.25 5.54
CA ALA A 92 -0.57 -0.50 4.76
C ALA A 92 -1.17 0.78 4.17
N ALA A 93 -1.19 1.87 4.93
CA ALA A 93 -1.64 3.17 4.43
C ALA A 93 -0.69 3.80 3.41
N HIS A 94 0.63 3.61 3.56
CA HIS A 94 1.66 4.08 2.64
C HIS A 94 1.55 3.38 1.29
N GLU A 95 1.48 2.05 1.30
CA GLU A 95 1.33 1.23 0.10
C GLU A 95 -0.01 1.49 -0.60
N LEU A 96 -1.09 1.68 0.16
CA LEU A 96 -2.36 2.13 -0.42
C LEU A 96 -2.24 3.50 -1.08
N GLY A 97 -1.42 4.40 -0.52
CA GLY A 97 -1.10 5.69 -1.12
C GLY A 97 -0.39 5.54 -2.47
N HIS A 98 0.61 4.66 -2.55
CA HIS A 98 1.29 4.28 -3.79
C HIS A 98 0.31 3.76 -4.86
N PHE A 99 -0.54 2.81 -4.49
CA PHE A 99 -1.56 2.26 -5.40
C PHE A 99 -2.51 3.35 -5.93
N LEU A 100 -2.80 4.34 -5.09
CA LEU A 100 -3.61 5.52 -5.39
C LEU A 100 -2.81 6.69 -5.99
N ASP A 101 -1.67 6.40 -6.62
CA ASP A 101 -0.85 7.31 -7.43
C ASP A 101 -0.06 8.38 -6.64
N LEU A 102 0.28 8.07 -5.39
CA LEU A 102 1.18 8.92 -4.62
C LEU A 102 2.60 8.37 -4.71
N SER A 103 3.55 9.11 -5.29
CA SER A 103 4.98 8.80 -5.12
C SER A 103 5.49 9.25 -3.74
N HIS A 104 6.71 8.82 -3.39
CA HIS A 104 7.41 9.40 -2.25
C HIS A 104 7.47 10.92 -2.36
N ASN A 105 7.34 11.63 -1.23
CA ASN A 105 7.40 13.10 -1.22
C ASN A 105 8.83 13.67 -1.26
N HIS A 106 9.81 12.83 -1.60
CA HIS A 106 11.22 13.12 -1.68
C HIS A 106 11.89 12.20 -2.72
N GLY A 107 13.13 12.53 -3.13
CA GLY A 107 13.97 11.66 -3.96
C GLY A 107 14.68 10.60 -3.13
N ASP A 108 15.93 10.28 -3.46
CA ASP A 108 16.67 9.22 -2.78
C ASP A 108 17.03 9.56 -1.32
N ASP A 109 17.21 10.85 -1.03
CA ASP A 109 17.55 11.33 0.31
C ASP A 109 16.31 11.65 1.14
N CYS A 110 16.38 11.32 2.44
CA CYS A 110 15.33 11.70 3.38
C CYS A 110 15.20 13.23 3.48
N PRO A 111 13.98 13.78 3.52
CA PRO A 111 13.78 15.21 3.60
C PRO A 111 14.22 15.74 4.96
N THR A 112 14.77 16.94 5.01
CA THR A 112 15.29 17.55 6.24
C THR A 112 14.19 18.22 7.09
N ALA A 113 13.13 18.71 6.44
CA ALA A 113 12.02 19.35 7.12
C ALA A 113 11.14 18.31 7.85
N THR A 114 10.87 18.55 9.14
CA THR A 114 9.99 17.69 9.95
C THR A 114 8.63 17.50 9.28
N SER A 115 8.02 18.56 8.74
CA SER A 115 6.73 18.48 8.05
C SER A 115 6.73 17.55 6.83
N ALA A 116 7.86 17.45 6.12
CA ALA A 116 8.01 16.52 5.00
C ALA A 116 8.21 15.08 5.50
N ARG A 117 8.93 14.89 6.61
CA ARG A 117 9.09 13.57 7.25
C ARG A 117 7.82 13.05 7.94
N GLU A 118 6.91 13.95 8.33
CA GLU A 118 5.58 13.60 8.86
C GLU A 118 4.56 13.28 7.76
N ASN A 119 4.91 13.44 6.48
CA ASN A 119 4.06 13.03 5.37
C ASN A 119 3.92 11.50 5.37
N LEU A 120 2.71 11.00 5.09
CA LEU A 120 2.45 9.57 4.94
C LEU A 120 3.39 8.96 3.89
N MET A 121 3.67 9.70 2.80
CA MET A 121 4.52 9.26 1.69
C MET A 121 6.00 9.55 1.87
N ALA A 122 6.45 9.93 3.07
CA ALA A 122 7.88 9.79 3.38
C ALA A 122 8.18 8.29 3.53
N GLN A 123 9.28 7.82 2.95
CA GLN A 123 9.73 6.43 3.14
C GLN A 123 9.77 6.10 4.63
N THR A 124 9.44 4.86 5.00
CA THR A 124 9.36 4.45 6.42
C THR A 124 10.65 4.77 7.19
N ARG A 125 11.83 4.60 6.56
CA ARG A 125 13.13 4.98 7.14
C ARG A 125 13.31 6.48 7.39
N CYS A 126 12.57 7.32 6.66
CA CYS A 126 12.62 8.78 6.75
C CYS A 126 11.56 9.35 7.69
N SER A 127 10.59 8.55 8.13
CA SER A 127 9.52 9.01 9.01
C SER A 127 10.07 9.55 10.35
N VAL A 128 9.32 10.46 10.98
CA VAL A 128 9.64 10.90 12.35
C VAL A 128 9.12 9.87 13.36
N SER A 129 7.95 9.31 13.06
CA SER A 129 7.25 8.35 13.90
C SER A 129 6.36 7.46 13.04
N VAL A 130 6.43 6.15 13.27
CA VAL A 130 5.52 5.20 12.62
C VAL A 130 4.06 5.42 13.02
N ARG A 131 3.79 6.13 14.12
CA ARG A 131 2.43 6.40 14.61
C ARG A 131 1.81 7.66 14.01
N SER A 132 2.59 8.73 13.88
CA SER A 132 2.06 10.08 13.59
C SER A 132 2.46 10.65 12.23
N SER A 133 3.43 10.05 11.54
CA SER A 133 3.83 10.48 10.20
C SER A 133 2.86 9.97 9.15
N VAL A 134 1.63 10.51 9.18
CA VAL A 134 0.45 10.11 8.41
C VAL A 134 -0.20 11.27 7.64
N LEU A 135 0.48 12.42 7.53
CA LEU A 135 -0.09 13.61 6.91
C LEU A 135 -0.11 13.50 5.38
N LEU A 136 -1.18 13.96 4.74
CA LEU A 136 -1.25 14.15 3.30
C LEU A 136 -1.45 15.65 2.98
N THR A 137 -0.83 16.11 1.90
CA THR A 137 -1.08 17.44 1.36
C THR A 137 -2.43 17.49 0.63
N SER A 138 -2.95 18.70 0.40
CA SER A 138 -4.16 18.89 -0.40
C SER A 138 -4.01 18.36 -1.82
N GLY A 139 -2.82 18.50 -2.43
CA GLY A 139 -2.49 17.96 -3.74
C GLY A 139 -2.51 16.43 -3.79
N GLN A 140 -1.92 15.77 -2.80
CA GLN A 140 -2.00 14.31 -2.67
C GLN A 140 -3.46 13.85 -2.47
N GLY A 141 -4.24 14.56 -1.65
CA GLY A 141 -5.67 14.28 -1.49
C GLY A 141 -6.45 14.40 -2.80
N SER A 142 -6.12 15.36 -3.67
CA SER A 142 -6.74 15.48 -4.99
C SER A 142 -6.31 14.39 -5.96
N THR A 143 -5.05 13.96 -5.88
CA THR A 143 -4.51 12.85 -6.68
C THR A 143 -5.25 11.55 -6.36
N VAL A 144 -5.35 11.21 -5.08
CA VAL A 144 -6.11 10.04 -4.61
C VAL A 144 -7.54 10.05 -5.12
N ARG A 145 -8.25 11.20 -5.03
CA ARG A 145 -9.63 11.34 -5.53
C ARG A 145 -9.78 11.23 -7.05
N GLY A 146 -8.69 11.35 -7.80
CA GLY A 146 -8.68 11.21 -9.26
C GLY A 146 -8.59 9.75 -9.72
N ARG A 147 -8.38 8.81 -8.80
CA ARG A 147 -8.15 7.40 -9.13
C ARG A 147 -9.43 6.65 -9.43
N CYS A 148 -9.34 5.71 -10.35
CA CYS A 148 -10.45 4.88 -10.84
C CYS A 148 -11.10 4.02 -9.74
N GLN A 149 -10.35 3.65 -8.69
CA GLN A 149 -10.88 2.93 -7.53
C GLN A 149 -11.66 3.85 -6.58
N THR A 150 -11.51 5.17 -6.72
CA THR A 150 -12.29 6.14 -5.94
C THR A 150 -13.55 6.54 -6.70
N ARG A 151 -14.69 6.48 -6.02
CA ARG A 151 -15.99 6.87 -6.57
C ARG A 151 -16.58 7.98 -5.72
N ALA A 152 -17.38 8.84 -6.34
CA ALA A 152 -18.20 9.78 -5.59
C ALA A 152 -19.10 9.00 -4.63
N GLY A 153 -19.12 9.39 -3.35
CA GLY A 153 -19.99 8.78 -2.34
C GLY A 153 -21.44 8.88 -2.80
N GLN A 154 -22.16 7.76 -2.73
CA GLN A 154 -23.61 7.70 -2.91
C GLN A 154 -24.32 8.11 -1.62
#